data_AF-A0A1C6GVW6-F1
#
_entry.id   AF-A0A1C6GVW6-F1
#
_cell.length_a   1.000
_cell.length_b   1.000
_cell.length_c   1.000
_cell.angle_alpha   90.00
_cell.angle_beta   90.00
_cell.angle_gamma   90.00
#
_symmetry.space_group_name_H-M   'P 1'
#
loop_
_entity.id
_entity.type
_entity.pdbx_description
1 polymer ?
#
loop_
_entity_poly.entity_id
_entity_poly.type
_entity_poly.pdbx_seq_one_letter_code
_entity_poly.pdbx_strand_id
1 'polypeptide(L)'
;MKKTGFYIIKDKFFEDMPDPYLKGNKAENRPHYYCFEDTSTGIYWMIPLSSRIGKYRRIMEKKEKAGKPCDILHIVKLDDSREGAFLI
;
A
#
# COMPACT_ATOMS: atom_id res chain seq x y z
N MET A 1 -14.06 -5.74 -7.91
CA MET A 1 -13.19 -6.17 -6.79
C MET A 1 -14.01 -6.20 -5.50
N LYS A 2 -13.68 -7.05 -4.53
CA LYS A 2 -14.31 -7.05 -3.20
C LYS A 2 -13.56 -6.07 -2.32
N LYS A 3 -14.28 -5.08 -1.77
CA LYS A 3 -13.72 -4.09 -0.83
C LYS A 3 -12.97 -4.82 0.28
N THR A 4 -11.83 -4.26 0.70
CA THR A 4 -10.90 -4.84 1.67
C THR A 4 -10.16 -6.10 1.20
N GLY A 5 -10.16 -6.41 -0.10
CA GLY A 5 -9.37 -7.50 -0.68
C GLY A 5 -7.96 -7.08 -1.10
N PHE A 6 -7.06 -8.05 -1.23
CA PHE A 6 -5.74 -7.88 -1.83
C PHE A 6 -5.73 -8.34 -3.28
N TYR A 7 -5.10 -7.55 -4.15
CA TYR A 7 -5.05 -7.77 -5.58
C TYR A 7 -3.65 -7.54 -6.13
N ILE A 8 -3.37 -8.18 -7.26
CA ILE A 8 -2.20 -7.91 -8.08
C ILE A 8 -2.64 -6.99 -9.22
N ILE A 9 -1.93 -5.87 -9.38
CA ILE A 9 -2.12 -4.97 -10.50
C ILE A 9 -1.21 -5.45 -11.64
N LYS A 10 -1.72 -5.44 -12.88
CA LYS A 10 -0.93 -5.83 -14.05
C LYS A 10 0.22 -4.86 -14.28
N ASP A 11 1.37 -5.35 -14.74
CA ASP A 11 2.52 -4.49 -15.08
C ASP A 11 2.15 -3.47 -16.16
N LYS A 12 1.21 -3.81 -17.05
CA LYS A 12 0.64 -2.89 -18.05
C LYS A 12 0.16 -1.55 -17.47
N PHE A 13 -0.39 -1.54 -16.26
CA PHE A 13 -0.78 -0.28 -15.59
C PHE A 13 0.43 0.63 -15.35
N PHE A 14 1.55 0.07 -14.92
CA PHE A 14 2.78 0.81 -14.62
C PHE A 14 3.56 1.18 -15.89
N GLU A 15 3.38 0.42 -16.97
CA GLU A 15 3.87 0.78 -18.31
C GLU A 15 3.08 1.97 -18.88
N ASP A 16 1.75 1.95 -18.73
CA ASP A 16 0.85 3.01 -19.18
C ASP A 16 0.95 4.28 -18.33
N MET A 17 1.26 4.11 -17.05
CA MET A 17 1.46 5.19 -16.07
C MET A 17 2.90 5.13 -15.55
N PRO A 18 3.91 5.54 -16.35
CA PRO A 18 5.33 5.40 -16.03
C PRO A 18 5.80 6.46 -15.01
N ASP A 19 5.12 6.56 -13.88
CA ASP A 19 5.45 7.46 -12.79
C ASP A 19 6.55 6.83 -11.89
N PRO A 20 7.75 7.44 -11.81
CA PRO A 20 8.88 6.90 -11.05
C PRO A 20 8.64 6.89 -9.52
N TYR A 21 7.63 7.59 -9.01
CA TYR A 21 7.31 7.67 -7.59
C TYR A 21 6.31 6.59 -7.13
N LEU A 22 5.61 5.96 -8.09
CA LEU A 22 4.80 4.78 -7.82
C LEU A 22 5.67 3.66 -7.24
N LYS A 23 5.08 2.87 -6.33
CA LYS A 23 5.77 1.75 -5.72
C LYS A 23 5.87 0.63 -6.75
N GLY A 24 7.05 0.51 -7.37
CA GLY A 24 7.29 -0.45 -8.45
C GLY A 24 6.72 -1.85 -8.16
N ASN A 25 6.06 -2.42 -9.17
CA ASN A 25 5.14 -3.57 -9.04
C ASN A 25 5.81 -4.93 -8.83
N LYS A 26 7.13 -5.01 -9.02
CA LYS A 26 7.94 -6.22 -8.82
C LYS A 26 7.50 -7.38 -9.71
N ALA A 27 7.34 -7.13 -11.02
CA ALA A 27 6.87 -8.15 -11.97
C ALA A 27 5.58 -8.80 -11.47
N GLU A 28 4.58 -7.96 -11.16
CA GLU A 28 3.29 -8.40 -10.62
C GLU A 28 3.34 -9.16 -9.27
N ASN A 29 4.38 -8.96 -8.44
CA ASN A 29 4.50 -9.60 -7.11
C ASN A 29 4.16 -8.66 -5.95
N ARG A 30 3.77 -7.41 -6.20
CA ARG A 30 3.36 -6.49 -5.13
C ARG A 30 1.85 -6.61 -4.87
N PRO A 31 1.42 -7.03 -3.66
CA PRO A 31 0.02 -6.95 -3.28
C PRO A 31 -0.42 -5.50 -3.09
N HIS A 32 -1.61 -5.18 -3.59
CA HIS A 32 -2.29 -3.90 -3.41
C HIS A 32 -3.62 -4.14 -2.72
N TYR A 33 -3.89 -3.38 -1.66
CA TYR A 33 -5.14 -3.44 -0.93
C TYR A 33 -6.19 -2.53 -1.56
N TYR A 34 -7.37 -3.07 -1.84
CA TYR A 34 -8.49 -2.29 -2.34
C TYR A 34 -9.19 -1.54 -1.19
N CYS A 35 -9.01 -0.22 -1.16
CA CYS A 35 -9.49 0.65 -0.09
C CYS A 35 -10.98 1.02 -0.27
N PHE A 36 -11.31 1.75 -1.32
CA PHE A 36 -12.68 2.14 -1.68
C PHE A 36 -12.78 2.52 -3.15
N GLU A 37 -13.99 2.46 -3.69
CA GLU A 37 -14.32 2.97 -5.02
C GLU A 37 -14.87 4.38 -4.87
N ASP A 38 -14.37 5.30 -5.68
CA ASP A 38 -15.00 6.58 -5.90
C ASP A 38 -16.19 6.40 -6.85
N THR A 39 -17.39 6.41 -6.29
CA THR A 39 -18.63 6.16 -7.02
C THR A 39 -18.95 7.22 -8.07
N SER A 40 -18.31 8.40 -8.01
CA SER A 40 -18.52 9.46 -8.99
C SER A 40 -17.74 9.24 -10.30
N THR A 41 -16.61 8.53 -10.21
CA THR A 41 -15.69 8.31 -11.34
C THR A 41 -15.57 6.83 -11.73
N GLY A 42 -15.96 5.91 -10.86
CA GLY A 42 -15.71 4.48 -10.99
C GLY A 42 -14.24 4.09 -10.76
N ILE A 43 -13.44 5.00 -10.16
CA ILE A 43 -12.02 4.77 -9.88
C ILE A 43 -11.86 4.00 -8.57
N TYR A 44 -11.04 2.96 -8.59
CA TYR A 44 -10.70 2.17 -7.41
C TYR A 44 -9.40 2.68 -6.77
N TRP A 45 -9.47 3.04 -5.49
CA TRP A 45 -8.31 3.47 -4.73
C TRP A 45 -7.60 2.27 -4.12
N MET A 46 -6.33 2.09 -4.50
CA MET A 46 -5.50 0.94 -4.17
C MET A 46 -4.29 1.39 -3.34
N ILE A 47 -3.98 0.66 -2.27
CA ILE A 47 -2.83 0.95 -1.39
C ILE A 47 -1.77 -0.12 -1.60
N PRO A 48 -0.53 0.21 -2.04
CA PRO A 48 0.54 -0.76 -2.19
C PRO A 48 1.06 -1.24 -0.83
N LEU A 49 1.34 -2.55 -0.73
CA LEU A 49 1.94 -3.14 0.46
C LEU A 49 3.45 -3.35 0.32
N SER A 50 4.13 -3.45 1.46
CA SER A 50 5.55 -3.82 1.54
C SER A 50 5.84 -4.68 2.77
N SER A 51 6.71 -5.68 2.60
CA SER A 51 7.24 -6.53 3.69
C SER A 51 8.45 -5.95 4.43
N ARG A 52 8.98 -4.79 4.00
CA ARG A 52 10.11 -4.10 4.65
C ARG A 52 9.74 -3.43 5.99
N ILE A 53 9.24 -4.21 6.95
CA ILE A 53 8.68 -3.73 8.22
C ILE A 53 9.66 -2.84 9.00
N GLY A 54 10.90 -3.29 9.21
CA GLY A 54 11.89 -2.51 9.96
C GLY A 54 12.23 -1.14 9.35
N LYS A 55 12.04 -0.95 8.04
CA LYS A 55 12.15 0.38 7.41
C LYS A 55 10.98 1.27 7.84
N TYR A 56 9.75 0.78 7.69
CA TYR A 56 8.55 1.60 7.90
C TYR A 56 8.25 1.83 9.38
N ARG A 57 8.56 0.86 10.25
CA ARG A 57 8.45 1.01 11.71
C ARG A 57 9.31 2.18 12.21
N ARG A 58 10.55 2.30 11.74
CA ARG A 58 11.44 3.44 12.06
C ARG A 58 10.87 4.80 11.62
N ILE A 59 10.12 4.85 10.52
CA ILE A 59 9.47 6.09 10.05
C ILE A 59 8.30 6.45 10.96
N MET A 60 7.47 5.47 11.33
CA MET A 60 6.35 5.64 12.26
C MET A 60 6.87 6.11 13.63
N GLU A 61 7.87 5.44 14.20
CA GLU A 61 8.50 5.79 15.49
C GLU A 61 9.07 7.22 15.48
N LYS A 62 9.67 7.66 14.37
CA LYS A 62 10.19 9.04 14.25
C LYS A 62 9.08 10.08 14.31
N LYS A 63 7.91 9.80 13.73
CA LYS A 63 6.72 10.69 13.80
C LYS A 63 6.14 10.73 15.20
N GLU A 64 6.00 9.55 15.82
CA GLU A 64 5.49 9.41 17.18
C GLU A 64 6.38 10.15 18.20
N LYS A 65 7.71 9.98 18.12
CA LYS A 65 8.68 10.72 18.96
C LYS A 65 8.61 12.23 18.79
N ALA A 66 8.14 12.71 17.64
CA ALA A 66 7.92 14.13 17.38
C ALA A 66 6.51 14.60 17.79
N GLY A 67 5.71 13.75 18.44
CA GLY A 67 4.33 14.05 18.85
C GLY A 67 3.36 14.19 17.67
N LYS A 68 3.66 13.59 16.52
CA LYS A 68 2.84 13.69 15.30
C LYS A 68 2.17 12.36 14.96
N PRO A 69 0.92 12.38 14.45
CA PRO A 69 0.27 11.18 13.94
C PRO A 69 0.98 10.65 12.69
N CYS A 70 0.77 9.36 12.43
CA CYS A 70 1.29 8.67 11.26
C CYS A 70 0.17 8.11 10.39
N ASP A 71 -0.36 8.96 9.52
CA ASP A 71 -1.49 8.63 8.64
C ASP A 71 -1.05 8.13 7.25
N ILE A 72 0.26 8.19 6.96
CA ILE A 72 0.86 7.79 5.67
C ILE A 72 1.36 6.33 5.65
N LEU A 73 1.36 5.67 6.81
CA LEU A 73 1.87 4.30 6.97
C LEU A 73 1.06 3.59 8.04
N HIS A 74 0.71 2.34 7.76
CA HIS A 74 0.09 1.46 8.74
C HIS A 74 0.74 0.08 8.68
N ILE A 75 1.17 -0.46 9.82
CA ILE A 75 1.73 -1.81 9.93
C ILE A 75 0.76 -2.66 10.74
N VAL A 76 0.33 -3.77 10.17
CA VAL A 76 -0.60 -4.71 10.81
C VAL A 76 -0.24 -6.15 10.46
N LYS A 77 -0.61 -7.08 11.35
CA LYS A 77 -0.54 -8.52 11.10
C LYS A 77 -1.70 -8.93 10.19
N LEU A 78 -1.39 -9.58 9.07
CA LEU A 78 -2.36 -10.11 8.12
C LEU A 78 -2.84 -11.51 8.55
N ASP A 79 -3.87 -12.02 7.89
CA ASP A 79 -4.47 -13.34 8.18
C ASP A 79 -3.47 -14.50 8.02
N ASP A 80 -2.46 -14.33 7.16
CA ASP A 80 -1.37 -15.28 6.98
C ASP A 80 -0.28 -15.20 8.08
N SER A 81 -0.56 -14.46 9.15
CA SER A 81 0.30 -14.20 10.29
C SER A 81 1.57 -13.37 10.03
N ARG A 82 1.77 -12.85 8.82
CA ARG A 82 2.89 -11.95 8.51
C ARG A 82 2.49 -10.50 8.76
N GLU A 83 3.47 -9.67 9.09
CA GLU A 83 3.26 -8.22 9.12
C GLU A 83 3.33 -7.64 7.69
N GLY A 84 2.40 -6.74 7.37
CA GLY A 84 2.40 -5.95 6.14
C GLY A 84 2.41 -4.46 6.43
N ALA A 85 3.25 -3.70 5.73
CA ALA A 85 3.22 -2.24 5.76
C ALA A 85 2.39 -1.72 4.59
N PHE A 86 1.29 -1.03 4.90
CA PHE A 86 0.43 -0.30 3.98
C PHE A 86 1.03 1.09 3.76
N LEU A 87 1.24 1.45 2.49
CA LEU A 87 1.86 2.71 2.07
C LEU A 87 0.76 3.66 1.57
N ILE A 88 0.12 4.36 2.52
CA ILE A 88 -1.11 5.14 2.34
C ILE A 88 -0.80 6.48 1.67
#